data_AF-A0A523S4W3-F1
#
_entry.id   AF-A0A523S4W3-F1
#
_cell.length_a   1.000
_cell.length_b   1.000
_cell.length_c   1.000
_cell.angle_alpha   90.00
_cell.angle_beta   90.00
_cell.angle_gamma   90.00
#
_symmetry.space_group_name_H-M   'P 1'
#
loop_
_entity.id
_entity.type
_entity.pdbx_description
1 polymer ?
#
loop_
_entity_poly.entity_id
_entity_poly.type
_entity_poly.pdbx_seq_one_letter_code
_entity_poly.pdbx_strand_id
1 'polypeptide(L)'
;MKIGILLLISLLLFTPRILLAENLEEKLDLNGQWLFTLDPHNQGEEEGWFKCDFNPQDWKEIEVPHTWNVMEGLEDYEGYAWYRCSFSIPESWQKYTELIKERG
;
A
#
# COMPACT_ATOMS: atom_id res chain seq x y z
N MET A 1 -58.61 -7.50 -5.64
CA MET A 1 -57.35 -7.72 -6.40
C MET A 1 -56.47 -6.47 -6.56
N LYS A 2 -56.98 -5.23 -6.43
CA LYS A 2 -56.17 -3.99 -6.59
C LYS A 2 -55.44 -3.51 -5.32
N ILE A 3 -55.95 -3.85 -4.12
CA ILE A 3 -55.37 -3.42 -2.83
C ILE A 3 -54.11 -4.23 -2.45
N GLY A 4 -54.02 -5.50 -2.83
CA GLY A 4 -52.85 -6.34 -2.57
C GLY A 4 -51.60 -5.94 -3.37
N ILE A 5 -51.78 -5.29 -4.52
CA ILE A 5 -50.68 -4.83 -5.39
C ILE A 5 -50.03 -3.55 -4.81
N LEU A 6 -50.80 -2.65 -4.18
CA LEU A 6 -50.27 -1.44 -3.57
C LEU A 6 -49.40 -1.71 -2.32
N LEU A 7 -49.70 -2.75 -1.54
CA LEU A 7 -48.88 -3.13 -0.38
C LEU A 7 -47.55 -3.79 -0.77
N LEU A 8 -47.51 -4.53 -1.89
CA LEU A 8 -46.26 -5.08 -2.44
C LEU A 8 -45.32 -3.99 -2.98
N ILE A 9 -45.87 -2.94 -3.58
CA ILE A 9 -45.10 -1.79 -4.09
C ILE A 9 -44.53 -0.94 -2.94
N SER A 10 -45.27 -0.81 -1.83
CA SER A 10 -44.81 -0.14 -0.60
C SER A 10 -43.60 -0.85 0.03
N LEU A 11 -43.58 -2.19 0.01
CA LEU A 11 -42.49 -3.00 0.57
C LEU A 11 -41.18 -2.90 -0.23
N LEU A 12 -41.26 -2.63 -1.55
CA LEU A 12 -40.12 -2.39 -2.43
C LEU A 12 -39.51 -0.99 -2.26
N LEU A 13 -40.29 -0.02 -1.79
CA LEU A 13 -39.86 1.37 -1.54
C LEU A 13 -39.26 1.58 -0.13
N PHE A 14 -39.42 0.59 0.76
CA PHE A 14 -38.91 0.59 2.14
C PHE A 14 -37.83 -0.48 2.37
N THR A 15 -37.15 -0.92 1.31
CA THR A 15 -35.84 -1.54 1.53
C THR A 15 -34.93 -0.46 2.13
N PRO A 16 -34.30 -0.69 3.29
CA PRO A 16 -33.25 0.20 3.73
C PRO A 16 -32.23 0.21 2.59
N ARG A 17 -32.01 1.39 1.99
CA ARG A 17 -30.87 1.72 1.14
C ARG A 17 -29.57 1.69 1.97
N ILE A 18 -29.44 0.68 2.83
CA ILE A 18 -28.29 0.37 3.67
C ILE A 18 -27.74 -0.95 3.12
N LEU A 19 -27.37 -0.96 1.84
CA LEU A 19 -26.69 -2.09 1.24
C LEU A 19 -25.73 -1.66 0.13
N LEU A 20 -25.21 -0.43 0.15
CA LEU A 20 -24.12 0.00 -0.74
C LEU A 20 -23.30 1.12 -0.08
N ALA A 21 -23.11 1.06 1.23
CA ALA A 21 -22.00 1.76 1.85
C ALA A 21 -21.06 0.69 2.43
N GLU A 22 -20.72 -0.30 1.61
CA GLU A 22 -19.42 -0.91 1.77
C GLU A 22 -18.43 0.19 1.38
N ASN A 23 -17.99 0.97 2.37
CA ASN A 23 -16.72 1.66 2.24
C ASN A 23 -15.67 0.55 2.17
N LEU A 24 -15.53 -0.05 0.99
CA LEU A 24 -14.32 -0.77 0.62
C LEU A 24 -13.24 0.28 0.74
N GLU A 25 -12.51 0.26 1.85
CA GLU A 25 -11.19 0.85 1.88
C GLU A 25 -10.44 0.22 0.72
N GLU A 26 -10.30 0.96 -0.36
CA GLU A 26 -9.42 0.57 -1.43
C GLU A 26 -8.04 0.42 -0.79
N LYS A 27 -7.44 -0.76 -0.94
CA LYS A 27 -6.12 -1.09 -0.41
C LYS A 27 -5.24 -1.44 -1.58
N LEU A 28 -4.08 -0.80 -1.65
CA LEU A 28 -3.03 -1.18 -2.57
C LEU A 28 -2.11 -2.18 -1.86
N ASP A 29 -2.07 -3.41 -2.36
CA ASP A 29 -1.10 -4.40 -1.90
C ASP A 29 0.28 -4.05 -2.47
N LEU A 30 1.29 -4.00 -1.59
CA LEU A 30 2.68 -3.76 -1.95
C LEU A 30 3.55 -5.01 -1.76
N ASN A 31 2.95 -6.20 -1.59
CA ASN A 31 3.67 -7.46 -1.63
C ASN A 31 4.33 -7.70 -3.00
N GLY A 32 5.33 -8.58 -3.03
CA GLY A 32 6.05 -8.95 -4.25
C GLY A 32 7.48 -8.41 -4.27
N GLN A 33 7.96 -8.01 -5.45
CA GLN A 33 9.35 -7.69 -5.68
C GLN A 33 9.76 -6.30 -5.15
N TRP A 34 10.81 -6.26 -4.33
CA TRP A 34 11.43 -5.05 -3.79
C TRP A 34 12.94 -5.09 -3.99
N LEU A 35 13.57 -3.91 -4.08
CA LEU A 35 15.01 -3.78 -3.95
C LEU A 35 15.40 -3.68 -2.48
N PHE A 36 16.52 -4.30 -2.12
CA PHE A 36 17.00 -4.43 -0.76
C PHE A 36 18.52 -4.29 -0.68
N THR A 37 18.99 -3.54 0.33
CA THR A 37 20.40 -3.50 0.70
C THR A 37 20.56 -3.40 2.21
N LEU A 38 21.70 -3.85 2.72
CA LEU A 38 22.11 -3.56 4.08
C LEU A 38 22.78 -2.19 4.17
N ASP A 39 22.72 -1.61 5.35
CA ASP A 39 23.42 -0.38 5.70
C ASP A 39 24.23 -0.58 7.00
N PRO A 40 25.28 -1.41 6.96
CA PRO A 40 26.07 -1.75 8.14
C PRO A 40 26.84 -0.54 8.71
N HIS A 41 26.98 0.53 7.93
CA HIS A 41 27.70 1.75 8.30
C HIS A 41 26.76 2.92 8.63
N ASN A 42 25.45 2.72 8.57
CA ASN A 42 24.43 3.75 8.80
C ASN A 42 24.66 5.03 7.97
N GLN A 43 25.03 4.87 6.70
CA GLN A 43 25.39 5.96 5.80
C GLN A 43 24.23 6.35 4.87
N GLY A 44 23.18 5.54 4.76
CA GLY A 44 22.14 5.72 3.76
C GLY A 44 21.34 7.01 3.93
N GLU A 45 21.15 7.49 5.16
CA GLU A 45 20.51 8.78 5.40
C GLU A 45 21.40 9.94 4.93
N GLU A 46 22.68 9.95 5.29
CA GLU A 46 23.65 10.98 4.92
C GLU A 46 23.87 11.03 3.40
N GLU A 47 23.98 9.85 2.78
CA GLU A 47 24.17 9.70 1.33
C GLU A 47 22.86 9.89 0.53
N GLY A 48 21.71 9.94 1.21
CA GLY A 48 20.42 10.24 0.61
C GLY A 48 19.84 9.10 -0.21
N TRP A 49 19.98 7.85 0.23
CA TRP A 49 19.43 6.66 -0.45
C TRP A 49 17.90 6.68 -0.57
N PHE A 50 17.22 7.44 0.29
CA PHE A 50 15.77 7.69 0.24
C PHE A 50 15.32 8.59 -0.92
N LYS A 51 16.24 9.30 -1.57
CA LYS A 51 15.87 10.26 -2.62
C LYS A 51 15.33 9.54 -3.86
N CYS A 52 14.38 10.18 -4.54
CA CYS A 52 13.75 9.64 -5.74
C CYS A 52 14.76 9.44 -6.88
N ASP A 53 15.79 10.26 -6.97
CA ASP A 53 16.84 10.23 -8.00
C ASP A 53 18.06 9.36 -7.63
N PHE A 54 18.09 8.76 -6.44
CA PHE A 54 19.12 7.79 -6.07
C PHE A 54 19.08 6.56 -6.99
N ASN A 55 20.25 6.08 -7.43
CA ASN A 55 20.40 4.91 -8.29
C ASN A 55 20.71 3.64 -7.45
N PRO A 56 19.75 2.72 -7.26
CA PRO A 56 19.91 1.52 -6.43
C PRO A 56 20.48 0.33 -7.22
N GLN A 57 21.34 0.54 -8.23
CA GLN A 57 21.76 -0.51 -9.17
C GLN A 57 22.42 -1.72 -8.51
N ASP A 58 23.11 -1.52 -7.38
CA ASP A 58 23.80 -2.57 -6.63
C ASP A 58 22.92 -3.26 -5.57
N TRP A 59 21.64 -2.88 -5.47
CA TRP A 59 20.71 -3.47 -4.51
C TRP A 59 20.16 -4.80 -5.04
N LYS A 60 19.86 -5.72 -4.12
CA LYS A 60 19.35 -7.06 -4.45
C LYS A 60 17.83 -7.02 -4.59
N GLU A 61 17.28 -7.81 -5.51
CA GLU A 61 15.83 -8.06 -5.56
C GLU A 61 15.44 -9.13 -4.54
N ILE A 62 14.37 -8.88 -3.77
CA ILE A 62 13.77 -9.83 -2.83
C ILE A 62 12.24 -9.82 -2.94
N GLU A 63 11.60 -10.92 -2.54
CA GLU A 63 10.14 -11.04 -2.46
C GLU A 63 9.67 -10.71 -1.04
N VAL A 64 8.79 -9.73 -0.86
CA VAL A 64 8.17 -9.40 0.43
C VAL A 64 6.75 -10.01 0.53
N PRO A 65 6.29 -10.45 1.74
CA PRO A 65 6.93 -10.26 3.04
C PRO A 65 8.22 -11.07 3.18
N HIS A 66 9.26 -10.41 3.70
CA HIS A 66 10.60 -10.96 3.82
C HIS A 66 11.18 -10.66 5.20
N THR A 67 12.01 -11.55 5.71
CA THR A 67 12.90 -11.25 6.85
C THR A 67 14.33 -11.54 6.43
N TRP A 68 15.22 -10.55 6.52
CA TRP A 68 16.58 -10.69 5.98
C TRP A 68 17.40 -11.76 6.70
N ASN A 69 17.05 -12.14 7.94
CA ASN A 69 17.78 -13.17 8.69
C ASN A 69 17.66 -14.59 8.10
N VAL A 70 16.79 -14.82 7.11
CA VAL A 70 16.80 -16.10 6.36
C VAL A 70 17.76 -16.10 5.17
N MET A 71 18.37 -14.96 4.85
CA MET A 71 19.36 -14.87 3.79
C MET A 71 20.71 -15.39 4.30
N GLU A 72 21.39 -16.18 3.48
CA GLU A 72 22.70 -16.75 3.80
C GLU A 72 23.70 -15.65 4.21
N GLY A 73 24.29 -15.81 5.40
CA GLY A 73 25.27 -14.90 5.98
C GLY A 73 24.68 -13.72 6.75
N LEU A 74 23.34 -13.60 6.83
CA LEU A 74 22.65 -12.53 7.57
C LEU A 74 21.90 -13.04 8.81
N GLU A 75 22.12 -14.30 9.20
CA GLU A 75 21.40 -14.97 10.28
C GLU A 75 21.51 -14.17 11.59
N ASP A 76 22.72 -13.69 11.89
CA ASP A 76 23.05 -12.92 13.10
C ASP A 76 23.21 -11.41 12.81
N TYR A 77 22.83 -10.94 11.61
CA TYR A 77 22.94 -9.51 11.29
C TYR A 77 21.90 -8.69 12.06
N GLU A 78 22.41 -7.75 12.86
CA GLU A 78 21.64 -6.72 13.55
C GLU A 78 22.15 -5.34 13.11
N GLY A 79 21.28 -4.56 12.46
CA GLY A 79 21.66 -3.25 11.94
C GLY A 79 20.58 -2.66 11.03
N TYR A 80 20.97 -1.66 10.27
CA TYR A 80 20.08 -0.99 9.32
C TYR A 80 20.05 -1.71 7.98
N ALA A 81 18.92 -1.61 7.31
CA ALA A 81 18.70 -2.07 5.96
C ALA A 81 17.67 -1.20 5.27
N TRP A 82 17.75 -1.11 3.96
CA TRP A 82 16.86 -0.30 3.14
C TRP A 82 16.05 -1.18 2.20
N TYR A 83 14.80 -0.78 2.01
CA TYR A 83 13.84 -1.38 1.10
C TYR A 83 13.36 -0.29 0.13
N ARG A 84 13.29 -0.61 -1.16
CA ARG A 84 12.80 0.32 -2.19
C ARG A 84 11.89 -0.41 -3.18
N CYS A 85 10.70 0.14 -3.37
CA CYS A 85 9.76 -0.28 -4.41
C CYS A 85 9.23 0.95 -5.16
N SER A 86 8.78 0.74 -6.39
CA SER A 86 8.07 1.76 -7.17
C SER A 86 6.67 1.23 -7.45
N PHE A 87 5.67 2.06 -7.19
CA PHE A 87 4.27 1.71 -7.42
C PHE A 87 3.51 2.92 -7.97
N SER A 88 2.41 2.63 -8.66
CA SER A 88 1.52 3.66 -9.20
C SER A 88 0.35 3.87 -8.25
N ILE A 89 0.01 5.13 -8.00
CA ILE A 89 -1.17 5.48 -7.22
C ILE A 89 -2.43 5.25 -8.08
N PRO A 90 -3.43 4.52 -7.59
CA PRO A 90 -4.72 4.38 -8.28
C PRO A 90 -5.37 5.74 -8.57
N GLU A 91 -6.01 5.88 -9.72
CA GLU A 91 -6.66 7.14 -10.13
C GLU A 91 -7.73 7.60 -9.13
N SER A 92 -8.47 6.64 -8.55
CA SER A 92 -9.45 6.83 -7.47
C SER A 92 -8.87 7.54 -6.24
N TRP A 93 -7.55 7.50 -6.03
CA TRP A 93 -6.90 8.09 -4.86
C TRP A 93 -6.38 9.51 -5.10
N GLN A 94 -6.39 10.00 -6.35
CA GLN A 94 -5.82 11.31 -6.69
C GLN A 94 -6.41 12.45 -5.85
N LYS A 95 -7.71 12.40 -5.54
CA LYS A 95 -8.40 13.36 -4.66
C LYS A 95 -7.77 13.47 -3.26
N TYR A 96 -7.21 12.39 -2.73
CA TYR A 96 -6.56 12.38 -1.40
C TYR A 96 -5.10 12.84 -1.46
N THR A 97 -4.43 12.67 -2.62
CA THR A 97 -3.03 13.08 -2.78
C THR A 97 -2.84 14.61 -2.77
N GLU A 98 -3.86 15.38 -3.16
CA GLU A 98 -3.83 16.85 -3.07
C GLU A 98 -3.78 17.32 -1.61
N LEU A 99 -4.49 16.66 -0.70
CA LEU A 99 -4.55 17.01 0.74
C LEU A 99 -3.22 16.75 1.48
N ILE A 100 -2.43 15.79 1.02
CA ILE A 100 -1.13 15.47 1.64
C ILE A 100 -0.06 16.49 1.22
N LYS A 101 -0.15 17.03 -0.01
CA LYS A 101 0.79 18.04 -0.52
C LYS A 101 0.68 19.39 0.19
N GLU A 102 -0.49 19.75 0.73
CA GLU A 102 -0.69 21.01 1.46
C GLU A 102 -0.15 21.00 2.90
N ARG A 103 0.30 19.84 3.41
CA ARG A 103 0.75 19.65 4.79
C ARG A 103 2.25 19.37 4.95
N GLY A 104 3.00 19.37 3.85
CA GLY A 104 4.45 19.15 3.80
C GLY A 104 5.25 20.44 3.69
#